data_AF-A0A2V8RUS7-F1
#
_entry.id   AF-A0A2V8RUS7-F1
#
_cell.length_a   1.000
_cell.length_b   1.000
_cell.length_c   1.000
_cell.angle_alpha   90.00
_cell.angle_beta   90.00
_cell.angle_gamma   90.00
#
_symmetry.space_group_name_H-M   'P 1'
#
loop_
_entity.id
_entity.type
_entity.pdbx_description
1 polymer ?
#
loop_
_entity_poly.entity_id
_entity_poly.type
_entity_poly.pdbx_seq_one_letter_code
_entity_poly.pdbx_strand_id
1 'polypeptide(L)'
;MPQINWDWGVDTLWQGLDNFSERTRQKLEEKVQEFAPKLAEYAQANAPWEDRTGDARSGLQSQALITNDSFGVSLYHTMDYGIWLEIRWGGTYAIILPTIETLGPELMKDISDILSGIIYYD
;
A
#
# COMPACT_ATOMS: atom_id res chain seq x y z
N MET A 1 -6.35 -3.31 -53.13
CA MET A 1 -5.64 -2.87 -51.91
C MET A 1 -6.67 -2.89 -50.78
N PRO A 2 -6.40 -3.50 -49.63
CA PRO A 2 -7.35 -3.47 -48.52
C PRO A 2 -7.42 -2.04 -47.97
N GLN A 3 -8.63 -1.54 -47.83
CA GLN A 3 -8.91 -0.22 -47.25
C GLN A 3 -8.70 -0.36 -45.73
N ILE A 4 -7.76 0.38 -45.16
CA ILE A 4 -7.65 0.50 -43.69
C ILE A 4 -8.79 1.41 -43.26
N ASN A 5 -9.82 0.84 -42.62
CA ASN A 5 -10.93 1.60 -42.08
C ASN A 5 -10.54 2.09 -40.69
N TRP A 6 -10.14 3.35 -40.59
CA TRP A 6 -9.77 4.00 -39.34
C TRP A 6 -11.05 4.42 -38.60
N ASP A 7 -11.58 3.53 -37.76
CA ASP A 7 -12.75 3.81 -36.92
C ASP A 7 -12.33 4.49 -35.59
N TRP A 8 -11.76 5.69 -35.71
CA TRP A 8 -11.50 6.57 -34.56
C TRP A 8 -12.77 7.35 -34.21
N GLY A 9 -13.83 6.63 -33.83
CA GLY A 9 -14.98 7.23 -33.19
C GLY A 9 -14.61 7.65 -31.77
N VAL A 10 -15.05 8.83 -31.34
CA VAL A 10 -14.94 9.31 -29.95
C VAL A 10 -15.37 8.23 -28.93
N ASP A 11 -16.30 7.37 -29.32
CA ASP A 11 -16.85 6.25 -28.53
C ASP A 11 -15.83 5.14 -28.20
N THR A 12 -14.86 4.85 -29.08
CA THR A 12 -13.83 3.82 -28.81
C THR A 12 -12.73 4.33 -27.89
N LEU A 13 -12.46 5.63 -27.91
CA LEU A 13 -11.54 6.29 -26.99
C LEU A 13 -12.08 6.30 -25.55
N TRP A 14 -13.38 6.58 -25.37
CA TRP A 14 -14.01 6.53 -24.05
C TRP A 14 -13.98 5.13 -23.44
N GLN A 15 -14.28 4.08 -24.23
CA GLN A 15 -14.18 2.69 -23.76
C GLN A 15 -12.74 2.31 -23.39
N GLY A 16 -11.74 2.81 -24.14
CA GLY A 16 -10.34 2.61 -23.81
C GLY A 16 -9.95 3.25 -22.46
N LEU A 17 -10.37 4.50 -22.24
CA LEU A 17 -10.11 5.27 -21.02
C LEU A 17 -10.82 4.67 -19.79
N ASP A 18 -12.07 4.22 -19.93
CA ASP A 18 -12.82 3.60 -18.84
C ASP A 18 -12.17 2.27 -18.42
N ASN A 19 -11.88 1.39 -19.38
CA ASN A 19 -11.18 0.13 -19.13
C ASN A 19 -9.78 0.35 -18.55
N PHE A 20 -9.12 1.44 -18.95
CA PHE A 20 -7.83 1.86 -18.42
C PHE A 20 -7.91 2.24 -16.94
N SER A 21 -8.88 3.08 -16.56
CA SER A 21 -9.07 3.53 -15.18
C SER A 21 -9.37 2.36 -14.25
N GLU A 22 -10.22 1.44 -14.69
CA GLU A 22 -10.63 0.27 -13.92
C GLU A 22 -9.46 -0.70 -13.70
N ARG A 23 -8.67 -0.99 -14.74
CA ARG A 23 -7.47 -1.84 -14.61
C ARG A 23 -6.42 -1.24 -13.69
N THR A 24 -6.24 0.07 -13.75
CA THR A 24 -5.29 0.79 -12.89
C THR A 24 -5.72 0.69 -11.44
N ARG A 25 -7.00 0.96 -11.17
CA ARG A 25 -7.61 0.81 -9.85
C ARG A 25 -7.42 -0.60 -9.31
N GLN A 26 -7.77 -1.65 -10.08
CA GLN A 26 -7.63 -3.04 -9.65
C GLN A 26 -6.19 -3.40 -9.26
N LYS A 27 -5.19 -2.98 -10.06
CA LYS A 27 -3.78 -3.22 -9.74
C LYS A 27 -3.34 -2.51 -8.47
N LEU A 28 -3.80 -1.28 -8.25
CA LEU A 28 -3.49 -0.54 -7.02
C LEU A 28 -4.13 -1.20 -5.80
N GLU A 29 -5.39 -1.63 -5.90
CA GLU A 29 -6.10 -2.37 -4.84
C GLU A 29 -5.37 -3.67 -4.47
N GLU A 30 -5.03 -4.49 -5.47
CA GLU A 30 -4.28 -5.73 -5.28
C GLU A 30 -2.95 -5.46 -4.59
N LYS A 31 -2.21 -4.43 -5.05
CA LYS A 31 -0.90 -4.07 -4.50
C LYS A 31 -0.99 -3.65 -3.03
N VAL A 32 -1.92 -2.77 -2.65
CA VAL A 32 -2.02 -2.35 -1.24
C VAL A 32 -2.52 -3.48 -0.33
N GLN A 33 -3.37 -4.38 -0.84
CA GLN A 33 -3.82 -5.56 -0.09
C GLN A 33 -2.68 -6.56 0.15
N GLU A 34 -1.84 -6.79 -0.86
CA GLU A 34 -0.62 -7.60 -0.76
C GLU A 34 0.38 -6.99 0.22
N PHE A 35 0.54 -5.66 0.19
CA PHE A 35 1.56 -4.98 0.99
C PHE A 35 1.19 -4.86 2.47
N ALA A 36 -0.11 -4.87 2.80
CA ALA A 36 -0.57 -4.76 4.17
C ALA A 36 0.07 -5.78 5.14
N PRO A 37 -0.07 -7.10 4.94
CA PRO A 37 0.52 -8.09 5.86
C PRO A 37 2.03 -7.92 6.02
N LYS A 38 2.75 -7.53 4.95
CA LYS A 38 4.20 -7.31 4.99
C LYS A 38 4.62 -6.24 6.01
N LEU A 39 3.85 -5.16 6.15
CA LEU A 39 4.09 -4.13 7.18
C LEU A 39 3.92 -4.68 8.59
N ALA A 40 2.85 -5.43 8.85
CA ALA A 40 2.61 -6.04 10.16
C ALA A 40 3.68 -7.08 10.49
N GLU A 41 4.01 -7.98 9.56
CA GLU A 41 5.03 -9.01 9.73
C GLU A 41 6.40 -8.39 10.05
N TYR A 42 6.79 -7.33 9.34
CA TYR A 42 8.03 -6.64 9.61
C TYR A 42 8.03 -6.00 11.01
N ALA A 43 6.98 -5.28 11.37
CA ALA A 43 6.88 -4.65 12.69
C ALA A 43 6.92 -5.71 13.81
N GLN A 44 6.18 -6.81 13.63
CA GLN A 44 6.17 -7.94 14.55
C GLN A 44 7.53 -8.60 14.68
N ALA A 45 8.30 -8.76 13.60
CA ALA A 45 9.61 -9.38 13.65
C ALA A 45 10.69 -8.45 14.27
N ASN A 46 10.56 -7.14 14.08
CA ASN A 46 11.63 -6.18 14.38
C ASN A 46 11.34 -5.28 15.59
N ALA A 47 10.17 -5.41 16.25
CA ALA A 47 9.88 -4.63 17.45
C ALA A 47 10.97 -4.83 18.53
N PRO A 48 11.57 -3.73 19.05
CA PRO A 48 12.82 -3.77 19.81
C PRO A 48 12.66 -4.14 21.29
N TRP A 49 11.43 -4.22 21.78
CA TRP A 49 11.16 -4.57 23.18
C TRP A 49 11.13 -6.10 23.38
N GLU A 50 11.42 -6.51 24.62
CA GLU A 50 11.28 -7.89 25.04
C GLU A 50 9.82 -8.17 25.44
N ASP A 51 9.28 -9.29 24.93
CA ASP A 51 7.89 -9.66 25.19
C ASP A 51 7.74 -10.29 26.58
N ARG A 52 6.78 -9.78 27.35
CA ARG A 52 6.35 -10.40 28.62
C ARG A 52 5.21 -11.38 28.42
N THR A 53 4.23 -11.02 27.59
CA THR A 53 3.06 -11.84 27.23
C THR A 53 2.92 -12.06 25.72
N GLY A 54 3.55 -11.23 24.90
CA GLY A 54 3.44 -11.25 23.43
C GLY A 54 2.30 -10.40 22.86
N ASP A 55 1.41 -9.87 23.70
CA ASP A 55 0.21 -9.14 23.26
C ASP A 55 0.52 -7.87 22.46
N ALA A 56 1.56 -7.13 22.86
CA ALA A 56 2.00 -5.93 22.15
C ALA A 56 2.48 -6.26 20.73
N ARG A 57 3.25 -7.35 20.59
CA ARG A 57 3.79 -7.80 19.31
C ARG A 57 2.67 -8.34 18.44
N SER A 58 1.85 -9.27 18.93
CA SER A 58 0.71 -9.79 18.18
C SER A 58 -0.34 -8.72 17.84
N GLY A 59 -0.41 -7.66 18.65
CA GLY A 59 -1.27 -6.50 18.44
C GLY A 59 -0.77 -5.50 17.39
N LEU A 60 0.42 -5.68 16.81
CA LEU A 60 0.85 -4.94 15.63
C LEU A 60 0.11 -5.46 14.41
N GLN A 61 -0.84 -4.67 13.90
CA GLN A 61 -1.73 -5.06 12.82
C GLN A 61 -1.69 -4.01 11.72
N SER A 62 -2.04 -4.41 10.51
CA SER A 62 -2.11 -3.52 9.36
C SER A 62 -3.36 -3.77 8.54
N GLN A 63 -3.75 -2.76 7.76
CA GLN A 63 -4.91 -2.84 6.90
C GLN A 63 -4.71 -1.99 5.64
N ALA A 64 -5.13 -2.53 4.50
CA ALA A 64 -5.24 -1.77 3.26
C ALA A 64 -6.36 -0.72 3.39
N LEU A 65 -6.02 0.54 3.09
CA LEU A 65 -6.95 1.66 3.03
C LEU A 65 -7.27 1.94 1.57
N ILE A 66 -8.47 1.52 1.15
CA ILE A 66 -8.97 1.72 -0.21
C ILE A 66 -10.21 2.59 -0.13
N THR A 67 -10.15 3.75 -0.76
CA THR A 67 -11.31 4.64 -0.92
C THR A 67 -11.56 4.89 -2.42
N ASN A 68 -12.51 5.77 -2.73
CA ASN A 68 -12.69 6.23 -4.10
C ASN A 68 -11.50 7.07 -4.58
N ASP A 69 -10.86 7.80 -3.66
CA ASP A 69 -9.87 8.84 -4.00
C ASP A 69 -8.44 8.50 -3.55
N SER A 70 -8.25 7.41 -2.78
CA SER A 70 -6.96 7.08 -2.19
C SER A 70 -6.73 5.59 -2.02
N PHE A 71 -5.47 5.17 -2.20
CA PHE A 71 -4.96 3.85 -1.87
C PHE A 71 -3.81 4.00 -0.87
N GLY A 72 -3.76 3.16 0.14
CA GLY A 72 -2.69 3.16 1.11
C GLY A 72 -2.77 1.97 2.06
N VAL A 73 -1.92 1.99 3.07
CA VAL A 73 -1.92 0.98 4.15
C VAL A 73 -1.72 1.69 5.47
N SER A 74 -2.50 1.30 6.49
CA SER A 74 -2.26 1.69 7.88
C SER A 74 -1.57 0.57 8.64
N LEU A 75 -0.60 0.92 9.50
CA LEU A 75 0.02 0.05 10.51
C LEU A 75 -0.29 0.64 11.89
N TYR A 76 -0.76 -0.17 12.83
CA TYR A 76 -1.23 0.30 14.13
C TYR A 76 -1.08 -0.76 15.23
N HIS A 77 -1.20 -0.30 16.49
CA HIS A 77 -1.33 -1.15 17.67
C HIS A 77 -2.81 -1.41 17.98
N THR A 78 -3.14 -2.61 18.45
CA THR A 78 -4.47 -2.93 19.01
C THR A 78 -4.52 -2.82 20.54
N MET A 79 -3.37 -2.67 21.19
CA MET A 79 -3.26 -2.53 22.65
C MET A 79 -3.27 -1.05 23.03
N ASP A 80 -4.11 -0.66 24.01
CA ASP A 80 -4.24 0.73 24.49
C ASP A 80 -2.90 1.34 24.93
N TYR A 81 -2.00 0.52 25.48
CA TYR A 81 -0.69 0.95 25.93
C TYR A 81 0.37 1.02 24.81
N GLY A 82 0.05 0.60 23.58
CA GLY A 82 0.98 0.59 22.45
C GLY A 82 1.53 1.99 22.12
N ILE A 83 0.72 3.04 22.32
CA ILE A 83 1.17 4.43 22.18
C ILE A 83 2.42 4.74 23.03
N TRP A 84 2.53 4.17 24.23
CA TRP A 84 3.66 4.42 25.11
C TRP A 84 4.95 3.77 24.62
N LEU A 85 4.87 2.69 23.82
CA LEU A 85 6.04 2.10 23.17
C LEU A 85 6.60 3.05 22.10
N GLU A 86 5.72 3.75 21.38
CA GLU A 86 6.12 4.66 20.31
C GLU A 86 6.72 5.98 20.82
N ILE A 87 6.27 6.50 21.98
CA ILE A 87 6.64 7.87 22.40
C ILE A 87 7.51 7.94 23.66
N ARG A 88 7.48 6.95 24.55
CA ARG A 88 8.20 7.03 25.83
C ARG A 88 9.71 6.91 25.59
N TRP A 89 10.49 7.52 26.47
CA TRP A 89 11.96 7.47 26.41
C TRP A 89 12.51 7.94 25.06
N GLY A 90 11.88 8.97 24.47
CA GLY A 90 12.27 9.51 23.17
C GLY A 90 12.03 8.55 22.00
N GLY A 91 11.08 7.62 22.12
CA GLY A 91 10.77 6.66 21.06
C GLY A 91 11.79 5.52 20.95
N THR A 92 12.54 5.24 22.02
CA THR A 92 13.54 4.14 22.07
C THR A 92 12.93 2.78 21.68
N TYR A 93 11.63 2.59 21.92
CA TYR A 93 10.91 1.35 21.61
C TYR A 93 9.96 1.47 20.42
N ALA A 94 10.02 2.56 19.65
CA ALA A 94 9.11 2.74 18.52
C ALA A 94 9.34 1.67 17.45
N ILE A 95 8.26 1.27 16.77
CA ILE A 95 8.33 0.34 15.63
C ILE A 95 7.47 0.76 14.45
N ILE A 96 6.40 1.55 14.66
CA ILE A 96 5.50 1.92 13.57
C ILE A 96 6.22 2.80 12.54
N LEU A 97 6.78 3.93 12.97
CA LEU A 97 7.48 4.85 12.06
C LEU A 97 8.72 4.19 11.41
N PRO A 98 9.62 3.51 12.15
CA PRO A 98 10.74 2.79 11.55
C PRO A 98 10.32 1.77 10.48
N THR A 99 9.20 1.08 10.69
CA THR A 99 8.65 0.13 9.72
C THR A 99 8.19 0.84 8.44
N ILE A 100 7.49 1.98 8.59
CA ILE A 100 7.05 2.79 7.45
C ILE A 100 8.24 3.38 6.70
N GLU A 101 9.27 3.87 7.38
CA GLU A 101 10.48 4.41 6.74
C GLU A 101 11.25 3.32 5.97
N THR A 102 11.24 2.08 6.48
CA THR A 102 11.93 0.95 5.86
C THR A 102 11.18 0.42 4.63
N LEU A 103 9.86 0.20 4.75
CA LEU A 103 9.07 -0.48 3.73
C LEU A 103 8.27 0.47 2.83
N GLY A 104 7.92 1.67 3.32
CA GLY A 104 7.16 2.66 2.56
C GLY A 104 7.73 2.99 1.18
N PRO A 105 9.07 3.17 1.01
CA PRO A 105 9.66 3.40 -0.30
C PRO A 105 9.39 2.29 -1.32
N GLU A 106 9.29 1.03 -0.87
CA GLU A 106 8.97 -0.10 -1.73
C GLU A 106 7.54 0.00 -2.28
N LEU A 107 6.56 0.23 -1.40
CA LEU A 107 5.17 0.41 -1.81
C LEU A 107 5.02 1.61 -2.77
N MET A 108 5.68 2.73 -2.47
CA MET A 108 5.63 3.91 -3.33
C MET A 108 6.25 3.66 -4.70
N LYS A 109 7.32 2.86 -4.76
CA LYS A 109 7.92 2.43 -6.02
C LYS A 109 6.96 1.55 -6.81
N ASP A 110 6.34 0.55 -6.19
CA ASP A 110 5.37 -0.33 -6.87
C ASP A 110 4.16 0.47 -7.42
N ILE A 111 3.65 1.42 -6.64
CA ILE A 111 2.60 2.34 -7.10
C ILE A 111 3.08 3.19 -8.28
N SER A 112 4.28 3.76 -8.19
CA SER A 112 4.87 4.53 -9.29
C SER A 112 5.06 3.69 -10.55
N ASP A 113 5.47 2.44 -10.43
CA ASP A 113 5.67 1.51 -11.53
C ASP A 113 4.32 1.15 -12.20
N ILE A 114 3.26 0.94 -11.41
CA ILE A 114 1.88 0.76 -11.92
C ILE A 114 1.47 2.00 -12.72
N LEU A 115 1.64 3.20 -12.16
CA LEU A 115 1.28 4.47 -12.79
C LEU A 115 2.15 4.83 -14.01
N SER A 116 3.39 4.33 -14.08
CA SER A 116 4.34 4.65 -15.15
C SER A 116 4.33 3.64 -16.29
N GLY A 117 4.14 2.34 -16.01
CA GLY A 117 3.95 1.30 -17.04
C GLY A 117 2.69 1.53 -17.90
N ILE A 118 1.87 2.48 -17.46
CA ILE A 118 0.69 3.03 -18.10
C ILE A 118 1.00 4.10 -19.15
N ILE A 119 2.14 4.83 -19.03
CA ILE A 119 2.50 5.95 -19.93
C ILE A 119 3.16 5.45 -21.23
N TYR A 120 3.60 4.18 -21.29
CA TYR A 120 4.40 3.63 -22.39
C TYR A 120 3.67 2.64 -23.33
N TYR A 121 2.34 2.54 -23.26
CA TYR A 121 1.55 1.81 -24.25
C TYR A 121 1.04 2.79 -25.33
N ASP A 122 1.82 2.95 -26.41
CA ASP A 122 1.44 3.49 -27.72
C ASP A 122 1.25 2.33 -28.73
#